data_AF-A0A1F4PYF4-F1
#
_entry.id   AF-A0A1F4PYF4-F1
#
_cell.length_a   1.000
_cell.length_b   1.000
_cell.length_c   1.000
_cell.angle_alpha   90.00
_cell.angle_beta   90.00
_cell.angle_gamma   90.00
#
_symmetry.space_group_name_H-M   'P 1'
#
loop_
_entity.id
_entity.type
_entity.pdbx_description
1 polymer ?
#
loop_
_entity_poly.entity_id
_entity_poly.type
_entity_poly.pdbx_seq_one_letter_code
_entity_poly.pdbx_strand_id
1 'polypeptide(L)'
;MFDVSFLVISLPILLVVITVHEFSHALVADRLGDPTPRLAGRLTLNPIAHIDPIGLLMLILVRFGWAKPVPINPYNFRNPRQGSLLVSLAGPVSNFILAWIIAVFYRTLPLDYSGLLAQAMSYAIWISLALGVFNLIPIPPLDGSHILEYFLPAHQLEGFYRLQQYGFLILIAIIMFGSPVLMAVIEFLYRLLV
;
A
#
# COMPACT_ATOMS: atom_id res chain seq x y z
N MET A 1 -24.14 -3.73 -13.23
CA MET A 1 -23.74 -5.02 -13.85
C MET A 1 -22.25 -5.19 -13.64
N PHE A 2 -21.80 -6.39 -13.27
CA PHE A 2 -20.39 -6.74 -13.19
C PHE A 2 -19.78 -6.62 -14.59
N ASP A 3 -18.93 -5.63 -14.82
CA ASP A 3 -18.19 -5.54 -16.09
C ASP A 3 -16.91 -6.37 -15.93
N VAL A 4 -16.90 -7.57 -16.51
CA VAL A 4 -15.71 -8.44 -16.53
C VAL A 4 -14.49 -7.69 -17.10
N SER A 5 -14.73 -6.74 -18.00
CA SER A 5 -13.73 -5.84 -18.55
C SER A 5 -13.01 -5.03 -17.47
N PHE A 6 -13.73 -4.58 -16.43
CA PHE A 6 -13.14 -3.85 -15.30
C PHE A 6 -12.19 -4.74 -14.50
N LEU A 7 -12.54 -6.00 -14.23
CA LEU A 7 -11.66 -6.95 -13.53
C LEU A 7 -10.37 -7.25 -14.30
N VAL A 8 -10.49 -7.43 -15.62
CA VAL A 8 -9.35 -7.73 -16.50
C VAL A 8 -8.33 -6.59 -16.52
N ILE A 9 -8.79 -5.34 -16.45
CA ILE A 9 -7.91 -4.15 -16.43
C ILE A 9 -7.40 -3.87 -15.02
N SER A 10 -8.28 -3.94 -14.02
CA SER A 10 -7.97 -3.53 -12.65
C SER A 10 -6.98 -4.45 -11.95
N LEU A 11 -7.05 -5.76 -12.18
CA LEU A 11 -6.23 -6.73 -11.47
C LEU A 11 -4.73 -6.60 -11.79
N PRO A 12 -4.28 -6.56 -13.07
CA PRO A 12 -2.87 -6.32 -13.39
C PRO A 12 -2.34 -5.01 -12.81
N ILE A 13 -3.15 -3.95 -12.87
CA ILE A 13 -2.78 -2.64 -12.32
C ILE A 13 -2.58 -2.74 -10.80
N LEU A 14 -3.54 -3.33 -10.09
CA LEU A 14 -3.44 -3.54 -8.65
C LEU A 14 -2.18 -4.33 -8.29
N LEU A 15 -1.87 -5.39 -9.04
CA LEU A 15 -0.68 -6.20 -8.82
C LEU A 15 0.60 -5.39 -9.00
N VAL A 16 0.69 -4.54 -10.02
CA VAL A 16 1.84 -3.63 -10.22
C VAL A 16 1.96 -2.65 -9.06
N VAL A 17 0.87 -2.03 -8.64
CA VAL A 17 0.84 -1.04 -7.56
C VAL A 17 1.26 -1.66 -6.23
N ILE A 18 0.73 -2.83 -5.88
CA ILE A 18 1.16 -3.61 -4.70
C ILE A 18 2.64 -4.00 -4.82
N THR A 19 3.08 -4.42 -6.00
CA THR A 19 4.47 -4.84 -6.20
C THR A 19 5.45 -3.70 -5.93
N VAL A 20 5.15 -2.49 -6.41
CA VAL A 20 5.98 -1.30 -6.15
C VAL A 20 5.99 -0.97 -4.65
N HIS A 21 4.84 -1.10 -3.98
CA HIS A 21 4.69 -0.90 -2.54
C HIS A 21 5.58 -1.85 -1.72
N GLU A 22 5.40 -3.15 -1.90
CA GLU A 22 6.14 -4.19 -1.16
C GLU A 22 7.63 -4.19 -1.53
N PHE A 23 7.96 -3.97 -2.81
CA PHE A 23 9.35 -3.80 -3.23
C PHE A 23 10.02 -2.64 -2.50
N SER A 24 9.31 -1.53 -2.29
CA SER A 24 9.85 -0.35 -1.61
C SER A 24 10.13 -0.62 -0.12
N HIS A 25 9.24 -1.36 0.55
CA HIS A 25 9.50 -1.88 1.91
C HIS A 25 10.78 -2.72 1.94
N ALA A 26 10.89 -3.71 1.06
CA ALA A 26 12.04 -4.60 0.96
C ALA A 26 13.34 -3.83 0.68
N LEU A 27 13.28 -2.86 -0.22
CA LEU A 27 14.42 -2.06 -0.65
C LEU A 27 14.95 -1.16 0.46
N VAL A 28 14.06 -0.49 1.19
CA VAL A 28 14.46 0.38 2.30
C VAL A 28 15.00 -0.45 3.47
N ALA A 29 14.36 -1.56 3.82
CA ALA A 29 14.85 -2.46 4.86
C ALA A 29 16.26 -2.99 4.54
N ASP A 30 16.48 -3.45 3.31
CA ASP A 30 17.78 -3.94 2.83
C ASP A 30 18.88 -2.86 2.91
N ARG A 31 18.55 -1.62 2.51
CA ARG A 31 19.48 -0.49 2.58
C ARG A 31 19.79 -0.03 4.00
N LEU A 32 18.85 -0.22 4.93
CA LEU A 32 19.04 0.09 6.34
C LEU A 32 19.78 -1.02 7.11
N GLY A 33 20.12 -2.12 6.43
CA GLY A 33 20.97 -3.18 6.95
C GLY A 33 20.25 -4.50 7.25
N ASP A 34 18.95 -4.62 6.97
CA ASP A 34 18.22 -5.88 7.14
C ASP A 34 18.21 -6.72 5.85
N PRO A 35 19.02 -7.79 5.74
CA PRO A 35 19.05 -8.63 4.54
C PRO A 35 17.81 -9.54 4.41
N THR A 36 16.92 -9.60 5.41
CA THR A 36 15.81 -10.56 5.48
C THR A 36 14.90 -10.52 4.24
N PRO A 37 14.43 -9.35 3.75
CA PRO A 37 13.62 -9.27 2.54
C PRO A 37 14.33 -9.82 1.30
N ARG A 38 15.63 -9.52 1.15
CA ARG A 38 16.43 -9.97 0.00
C ARG A 38 16.64 -11.47 0.03
N LEU A 39 16.98 -12.03 1.18
CA LEU A 39 17.13 -13.48 1.37
C LEU A 39 15.80 -14.23 1.16
N ALA A 40 14.67 -13.59 1.48
CA ALA A 40 13.33 -14.11 1.23
C ALA A 40 12.84 -13.90 -0.22
N GLY A 41 13.69 -13.38 -1.12
CA GLY A 41 13.37 -13.15 -2.53
C GLY A 41 12.39 -12.01 -2.79
N ARG A 42 12.23 -11.07 -1.85
CA ARG A 42 11.27 -9.94 -1.96
C ARG A 42 11.85 -8.68 -2.58
N LEU A 43 13.17 -8.60 -2.75
CA LEU A 43 13.82 -7.50 -3.44
C LEU A 43 13.72 -7.67 -4.96
N THR A 44 12.49 -7.65 -5.49
CA THR A 44 12.18 -7.84 -6.92
C THR A 44 10.91 -7.09 -7.31
N LEU A 45 10.83 -6.64 -8.56
CA LEU A 45 9.63 -6.09 -9.17
C LEU A 45 8.79 -7.15 -9.90
N ASN A 46 9.07 -8.44 -9.70
CA ASN A 46 8.23 -9.53 -10.19
C ASN A 46 6.98 -9.66 -9.30
N PRO A 47 5.74 -9.42 -9.80
CA PRO A 47 4.53 -9.47 -8.99
C PRO A 47 4.28 -10.83 -8.34
N ILE A 48 4.73 -11.92 -8.96
CA ILE A 48 4.55 -13.28 -8.44
C ILE A 48 5.20 -13.44 -7.06
N ALA A 49 6.29 -12.72 -6.77
CA ALA A 49 6.97 -12.78 -5.48
C ALA A 49 6.17 -12.13 -4.33
N HIS A 50 5.17 -11.31 -4.65
CA HIS A 50 4.39 -10.51 -3.70
C HIS A 50 2.93 -10.95 -3.59
N ILE A 51 2.51 -11.94 -4.38
CA ILE A 51 1.16 -12.47 -4.35
C ILE A 51 1.04 -13.54 -3.25
N ASP A 52 0.00 -13.41 -2.43
CA ASP A 52 -0.51 -14.49 -1.60
C ASP A 52 -1.62 -15.23 -2.38
N PRO A 53 -1.53 -16.54 -2.65
CA PRO A 53 -2.56 -17.27 -3.40
C PRO A 53 -3.94 -17.22 -2.74
N ILE A 54 -4.00 -17.23 -1.41
CA ILE A 54 -5.26 -17.13 -0.66
C ILE A 54 -5.77 -15.69 -0.73
N GLY A 55 -4.88 -14.71 -0.55
CA GLY A 55 -5.23 -13.30 -0.69
C GLY A 55 -5.78 -12.96 -2.07
N LEU A 56 -5.16 -13.48 -3.13
CA LEU A 56 -5.63 -13.33 -4.51
C LEU A 56 -6.98 -14.02 -4.75
N LEU A 57 -7.17 -15.23 -4.23
CA LEU A 57 -8.44 -15.93 -4.34
C LEU A 57 -9.56 -15.15 -3.64
N MET A 58 -9.32 -14.64 -2.44
CA MET A 58 -10.27 -13.81 -1.70
C MET A 58 -10.59 -12.50 -2.46
N LEU A 59 -9.59 -11.88 -3.08
CA LEU A 59 -9.81 -10.71 -3.92
C LEU A 59 -10.79 -11.01 -5.07
N ILE A 60 -10.69 -12.18 -5.70
CA ILE A 60 -11.59 -12.57 -6.80
C ILE A 60 -13.00 -12.89 -6.28
N LEU A 61 -13.11 -13.61 -5.16
CA LEU A 61 -14.41 -14.10 -4.65
C LEU A 61 -15.20 -13.02 -3.91
N VAL A 62 -14.54 -12.25 -3.04
CA VAL A 62 -15.18 -11.32 -2.11
C VAL A 62 -14.69 -9.87 -2.26
N ARG A 63 -13.84 -9.58 -3.25
CA ARG A 63 -13.29 -8.23 -3.55
C ARG A 63 -12.46 -7.65 -2.41
N PHE A 64 -11.92 -8.53 -1.58
CA PHE A 64 -11.03 -8.20 -0.49
C PHE A 64 -9.88 -9.20 -0.49
N GLY A 65 -8.65 -8.72 -0.53
CA GLY A 65 -7.46 -9.56 -0.55
C GLY A 65 -6.25 -8.80 -0.05
N TRP A 66 -5.18 -9.53 0.21
CA TRP A 66 -3.93 -9.00 0.74
C TRP A 66 -2.74 -9.48 -0.07
N ALA A 67 -1.66 -8.71 -0.02
CA ALA A 67 -0.36 -9.10 -0.55
C ALA A 67 0.34 -10.06 0.42
N LYS A 68 1.30 -10.81 -0.09
CA LYS A 68 2.19 -11.61 0.75
C LYS A 68 3.17 -10.66 1.44
N PRO A 69 3.13 -10.50 2.78
CA PRO A 69 3.89 -9.47 3.47
C PRO A 69 5.40 -9.66 3.30
N VAL A 70 6.14 -8.54 3.33
CA VAL A 70 7.60 -8.53 3.32
C VAL A 70 8.14 -8.81 4.72
N PRO A 71 8.97 -9.87 4.89
CA PRO A 71 9.54 -10.18 6.20
C PRO A 71 10.64 -9.18 6.53
N ILE A 72 10.51 -8.50 7.68
CA ILE A 72 11.47 -7.52 8.18
C ILE A 72 11.94 -7.97 9.56
N ASN A 73 13.24 -7.82 9.83
CA ASN A 73 13.83 -8.06 11.13
C ASN A 73 14.38 -6.74 11.71
N PRO A 74 13.65 -6.10 12.64
CA PRO A 74 14.05 -4.82 13.24
C PRO A 74 15.39 -4.86 13.99
N TYR A 75 15.84 -6.04 14.45
CA TYR A 75 17.10 -6.20 15.17
C TYR A 75 18.33 -6.01 14.27
N ASN A 76 18.17 -6.09 12.95
CA ASN A 76 19.26 -5.83 12.00
C ASN A 76 19.51 -4.34 11.77
N PHE A 77 18.56 -3.47 12.14
CA PHE A 77 18.72 -2.02 11.99
C PHE A 77 19.63 -1.46 13.08
N ARG A 78 20.45 -0.46 12.73
CA ARG A 78 21.25 0.30 13.71
C ARG A 78 20.38 0.96 14.78
N ASN A 79 19.21 1.46 14.39
CA ASN A 79 18.18 1.97 15.27
C ASN A 79 16.84 1.32 14.91
N PRO A 80 16.35 0.32 15.69
CA PRO A 80 15.15 -0.44 15.35
C PRO A 80 13.91 0.41 15.13
N ARG A 81 13.69 1.44 15.97
CA ARG A 81 12.52 2.33 15.87
C ARG A 81 12.57 3.16 14.60
N GLN A 82 13.71 3.81 14.34
CA GLN A 82 13.87 4.62 13.14
C GLN A 82 13.82 3.76 11.86
N GLY A 83 14.41 2.56 11.90
CA GLY A 83 14.35 1.61 10.80
C GLY A 83 12.91 1.21 10.48
N SER A 84 12.13 0.84 11.49
CA SER A 84 10.70 0.53 11.34
C SER A 84 9.92 1.69 10.74
N LEU A 85 10.12 2.92 11.24
CA LEU A 85 9.46 4.12 10.69
C LEU A 85 9.76 4.31 9.19
N LEU A 86 11.04 4.27 8.82
CA LEU A 86 11.48 4.53 7.45
C LEU A 86 10.97 3.46 6.48
N VAL A 87 10.97 2.19 6.91
CA VAL A 87 10.41 1.09 6.13
C VAL A 87 8.91 1.29 5.98
N SER A 88 8.15 1.48 7.07
CA SER A 88 6.69 1.69 6.99
C SER A 88 6.28 2.90 6.13
N LEU A 89 7.11 3.95 6.05
CA LEU A 89 6.86 5.06 5.12
C LEU A 89 7.17 4.71 3.66
N ALA A 90 8.08 3.77 3.39
CA ALA A 90 8.57 3.46 2.05
C ALA A 90 7.45 3.01 1.11
N GLY A 91 6.60 2.08 1.57
CA GLY A 91 5.43 1.61 0.82
C GLY A 91 4.51 2.77 0.41
N PRO A 92 3.87 3.49 1.35
CA PRO A 92 2.95 4.58 1.04
C PRO A 92 3.57 5.67 0.16
N VAL A 93 4.81 6.09 0.47
CA VAL A 93 5.52 7.11 -0.32
C VAL A 93 5.76 6.64 -1.76
N SER A 94 6.13 5.37 -1.96
CA SER A 94 6.33 4.82 -3.30
C SER A 94 5.05 4.87 -4.14
N ASN A 95 3.89 4.65 -3.52
CA ASN A 95 2.62 4.73 -4.21
C ASN A 95 2.26 6.16 -4.62
N PHE A 96 2.52 7.15 -3.76
CA PHE A 96 2.32 8.56 -4.12
C PHE A 96 3.25 8.99 -5.25
N ILE A 97 4.52 8.54 -5.22
CA ILE A 97 5.48 8.78 -6.31
C ILE A 97 4.98 8.12 -7.61
N LEU A 98 4.53 6.87 -7.55
CA LEU A 98 4.00 6.15 -8.70
C LEU A 98 2.77 6.86 -9.30
N ALA A 99 1.82 7.26 -8.45
CA ALA A 99 0.64 8.02 -8.86
C ALA A 99 1.03 9.32 -9.58
N TRP A 100 1.98 10.06 -9.01
CA TRP A 100 2.47 11.30 -9.60
C TRP A 100 3.16 11.07 -10.96
N ILE A 101 4.02 10.06 -11.07
CA ILE A 101 4.68 9.71 -12.34
C ILE A 101 3.64 9.38 -13.41
N ILE A 102 2.66 8.52 -13.11
CA ILE A 102 1.62 8.14 -14.07
C ILE A 102 0.76 9.35 -14.45
N ALA A 103 0.46 10.23 -13.49
CA ALA A 103 -0.29 11.46 -13.73
C ALA A 103 0.41 12.44 -14.68
N VAL A 104 1.73 12.57 -14.58
CA VAL A 104 2.52 13.37 -15.52
C VAL A 104 2.34 12.84 -16.95
N PHE A 105 2.44 11.53 -17.16
CA PHE A 105 2.20 10.94 -18.49
C PHE A 105 0.74 11.08 -18.94
N TYR A 106 -0.22 10.91 -18.03
CA TYR A 106 -1.65 11.04 -18.32
C TYR A 106 -2.02 12.44 -18.84
N ARG A 107 -1.35 13.49 -18.34
CA ARG A 107 -1.58 14.88 -18.75
C ARG A 107 -0.81 15.31 -19.99
N THR A 108 0.34 14.70 -20.26
CA THR A 108 1.28 15.17 -21.31
C THR A 108 1.19 14.38 -22.61
N LEU A 109 0.75 13.12 -22.56
CA LEU A 109 0.55 12.33 -23.77
C LEU A 109 -0.77 12.72 -24.45
N PRO A 110 -0.84 12.70 -25.80
CA PRO A 110 -2.05 12.97 -26.55
C PRO A 110 -2.99 11.75 -26.49
N LEU A 111 -3.60 11.54 -25.32
CA LEU A 111 -4.48 10.41 -25.06
C LEU A 111 -5.92 10.74 -25.45
N ASP A 112 -6.60 9.75 -26.04
CA ASP A 112 -8.06 9.74 -26.01
C ASP A 112 -8.50 9.33 -24.60
N TYR A 113 -9.06 10.29 -23.85
CA TYR A 113 -9.52 10.08 -22.48
C TYR A 113 -10.66 9.05 -22.37
N SER A 114 -11.38 8.80 -23.47
CA SER A 114 -12.38 7.73 -23.53
C SER A 114 -11.77 6.36 -23.85
N GLY A 115 -10.51 6.32 -24.30
CA GLY A 115 -9.79 5.12 -24.67
C GLY A 115 -9.31 4.29 -23.47
N LEU A 116 -9.09 3.00 -23.73
CA LEU A 116 -8.67 2.00 -22.72
C LEU A 116 -7.40 2.42 -21.96
N LEU A 117 -6.40 2.96 -22.66
CA LEU A 117 -5.13 3.36 -22.06
C LEU A 117 -5.32 4.50 -21.03
N ALA A 118 -6.08 5.53 -21.37
CA ALA A 118 -6.35 6.64 -20.47
C ALA A 118 -7.14 6.16 -19.23
N GLN A 119 -8.15 5.32 -19.43
CA GLN A 119 -8.90 4.73 -18.31
C GLN A 119 -8.01 3.89 -17.39
N ALA A 120 -7.12 3.06 -17.96
CA ALA A 120 -6.17 2.26 -17.20
C ALA A 120 -5.18 3.13 -16.41
N MET A 121 -4.62 4.18 -17.02
CA MET A 121 -3.73 5.12 -16.33
C MET A 121 -4.44 5.87 -15.21
N SER A 122 -5.64 6.38 -15.48
CA SER A 122 -6.50 7.05 -14.49
C SER A 122 -6.78 6.13 -13.29
N TYR A 123 -7.14 4.87 -13.55
CA TYR A 123 -7.35 3.87 -12.51
C TYR A 123 -6.06 3.56 -11.72
N ALA A 124 -4.92 3.46 -12.40
CA ALA A 124 -3.62 3.23 -11.78
C ALA A 124 -3.20 4.38 -10.84
N ILE A 125 -3.46 5.64 -11.23
CA ILE A 125 -3.26 6.82 -10.37
C ILE A 125 -4.16 6.69 -9.14
N TRP A 126 -5.45 6.47 -9.35
CA TRP A 126 -6.44 6.40 -8.28
C TRP A 126 -6.10 5.30 -7.27
N ILE A 127 -5.79 4.08 -7.74
CA ILE A 127 -5.50 2.95 -6.85
C ILE A 127 -4.15 3.07 -6.14
N SER A 128 -3.16 3.71 -6.77
CA SER A 128 -1.88 4.05 -6.12
C SER A 128 -2.12 5.01 -4.97
N LEU A 129 -2.86 6.10 -5.21
CA LEU A 129 -3.24 7.05 -4.15
C LEU A 129 -4.05 6.34 -3.04
N ALA A 130 -5.04 5.54 -3.41
CA ALA A 130 -5.88 4.83 -2.45
C ALA A 130 -5.05 3.89 -1.57
N LEU A 131 -4.16 3.08 -2.16
CA LEU A 131 -3.31 2.17 -1.39
C LEU A 131 -2.30 2.92 -0.51
N GLY A 132 -1.79 4.07 -0.97
CA GLY A 132 -0.92 4.94 -0.19
C GLY A 132 -1.63 5.56 1.02
N VAL A 133 -2.78 6.20 0.81
CA VAL A 133 -3.58 6.83 1.88
C VAL A 133 -4.08 5.77 2.87
N PHE A 134 -4.57 4.64 2.37
CA PHE A 134 -5.07 3.56 3.21
C PHE A 134 -3.99 3.02 4.13
N ASN A 135 -2.78 2.75 3.62
CA ASN A 135 -1.68 2.26 4.46
C ASN A 135 -1.15 3.31 5.46
N LEU A 136 -1.50 4.59 5.35
CA LEU A 136 -1.17 5.59 6.37
C LEU A 136 -2.15 5.64 7.54
N ILE A 137 -3.26 4.89 7.50
CA ILE A 137 -4.18 4.79 8.63
C ILE A 137 -3.42 4.14 9.81
N PRO A 138 -3.44 4.76 11.01
CA PRO A 138 -2.56 4.36 12.10
C PRO A 138 -3.06 3.14 12.89
N ILE A 139 -3.47 2.07 12.20
CA ILE A 139 -4.10 0.88 12.79
C ILE A 139 -3.52 -0.39 12.16
N PRO A 140 -3.12 -1.40 12.97
CA PRO A 140 -2.63 -2.65 12.42
C PRO A 140 -3.69 -3.39 11.59
N PRO A 141 -3.29 -4.12 10.54
CA PRO A 141 -1.91 -4.42 10.15
C PRO A 141 -1.25 -3.38 9.22
N LEU A 142 -1.81 -2.16 9.11
CA LEU A 142 -1.34 -1.17 8.14
C LEU A 142 -0.05 -0.48 8.58
N ASP A 143 0.73 -0.01 7.60
CA ASP A 143 2.03 0.64 7.82
C ASP A 143 1.96 1.83 8.79
N GLY A 144 0.87 2.60 8.74
CA GLY A 144 0.62 3.76 9.58
C GLY A 144 0.65 3.44 11.06
N SER A 145 0.37 2.19 11.46
CA SER A 145 0.44 1.78 12.86
C SER A 145 1.87 1.79 13.41
N HIS A 146 2.85 1.39 12.61
CA HIS A 146 4.27 1.45 12.95
C HIS A 146 4.82 2.88 12.89
N ILE A 147 4.26 3.72 12.02
CA ILE A 147 4.55 5.16 12.00
C ILE A 147 4.09 5.78 13.33
N LEU A 148 2.85 5.51 13.75
CA LEU A 148 2.33 5.99 15.03
C LEU A 148 3.16 5.48 16.20
N GLU A 149 3.51 4.18 16.21
CA GLU A 149 4.33 3.55 17.24
C GLU A 149 5.65 4.30 17.50
N TYR A 150 6.30 4.79 16.44
CA TYR A 150 7.54 5.57 16.56
C TYR A 150 7.38 6.85 17.39
N PHE A 151 6.24 7.55 17.22
CA PHE A 151 5.96 8.82 17.89
C PHE A 151 5.37 8.64 19.30
N LEU A 152 4.95 7.42 19.67
CA LEU A 152 4.39 7.16 20.98
C LEU A 152 5.49 7.12 22.08
N PRO A 153 5.26 7.78 23.23
CA PRO A 153 6.15 7.67 24.36
C PRO A 153 6.07 6.26 24.98
N ALA A 154 7.15 5.82 25.64
CA ALA A 154 7.30 4.44 26.11
C ALA A 154 6.15 3.95 27.01
N HIS A 155 5.57 4.84 27.83
CA HIS A 155 4.46 4.50 28.72
C HIS A 155 3.13 4.21 27.98
N GLN A 156 2.98 4.63 26.72
CA GLN A 156 1.78 4.39 25.92
C GLN A 156 1.89 3.12 25.05
N LEU A 157 3.10 2.58 24.86
CA LEU A 157 3.33 1.43 24.00
C LEU A 157 2.58 0.18 24.47
N GLU A 158 2.53 -0.08 25.78
CA GLU A 158 1.80 -1.24 26.32
C GLU A 158 0.28 -1.14 26.06
N GLY A 159 -0.29 0.06 26.18
CA GLY A 159 -1.69 0.32 25.82
C GLY A 159 -1.92 0.16 24.31
N PHE A 160 -0.99 0.65 23.50
CA PHE A 160 -1.04 0.53 22.04
C PHE A 160 -1.00 -0.94 21.60
N TYR A 161 -0.06 -1.75 22.10
CA TYR A 161 0.00 -3.18 21.78
C TYR A 161 -1.25 -3.94 22.21
N ARG A 162 -1.88 -3.56 23.34
CA ARG A 162 -3.19 -4.10 23.73
C ARG A 162 -4.31 -3.68 22.78
N LEU A 163 -4.24 -2.51 22.15
CA LEU A 163 -5.21 -2.12 21.12
C LEU A 163 -4.94 -2.84 19.79
N GLN A 164 -3.67 -3.07 19.46
CA GLN A 164 -3.26 -3.73 18.22
C GLN A 164 -3.89 -5.13 18.04
N GLN A 165 -4.15 -5.86 19.13
CA GLN A 165 -4.82 -7.16 19.06
C GLN A 165 -6.24 -7.08 18.46
N TYR A 166 -6.90 -5.93 18.56
CA TYR A 166 -8.20 -5.64 17.96
C TYR A 166 -8.07 -4.94 16.60
N GLY A 167 -6.85 -4.73 16.09
CA GLY A 167 -6.56 -3.92 14.91
C GLY A 167 -7.38 -4.31 13.69
N PHE A 168 -7.54 -5.60 13.43
CA PHE A 168 -8.35 -6.09 12.31
C PHE A 168 -9.84 -5.72 12.43
N LEU A 169 -10.42 -5.83 13.63
CA LEU A 169 -11.82 -5.44 13.88
C LEU A 169 -12.00 -3.93 13.75
N ILE A 170 -11.05 -3.15 14.26
CA ILE A 170 -11.06 -1.68 14.14
C ILE A 170 -10.93 -1.29 12.67
N LEU A 171 -10.06 -1.97 11.91
CA LEU A 171 -9.89 -1.73 10.48
C LEU A 171 -11.20 -1.98 9.71
N ILE A 172 -11.89 -3.09 9.99
CA ILE A 172 -13.22 -3.35 9.40
C ILE A 172 -14.19 -2.22 9.73
N ALA A 173 -14.26 -1.78 10.99
CA ALA A 173 -15.12 -0.68 11.38
C ALA A 173 -14.79 0.62 10.62
N ILE A 174 -13.50 0.93 10.43
CA ILE A 174 -13.10 2.12 9.64
C ILE A 174 -13.47 1.98 8.17
N ILE A 175 -13.30 0.81 7.58
CA ILE A 175 -13.73 0.60 6.18
C ILE A 175 -15.24 0.78 6.05
N MET A 176 -16.02 0.31 7.03
CA MET A 176 -17.48 0.41 7.00
C MET A 176 -18.00 1.84 7.27
N PHE A 177 -17.41 2.55 8.24
CA PHE A 177 -17.91 3.84 8.73
C PHE A 177 -17.07 5.05 8.33
N GLY A 178 -15.75 4.88 8.18
CA GLY A 178 -14.78 5.93 7.83
C GLY A 178 -14.53 6.08 6.33
N SER A 179 -15.10 5.20 5.49
CA SER A 179 -14.96 5.24 4.02
C SER A 179 -15.21 6.62 3.41
N PRO A 180 -16.24 7.41 3.80
CA PRO A 180 -16.47 8.73 3.19
C PRO A 180 -15.29 9.70 3.35
N VAL A 181 -14.64 9.70 4.51
CA VAL A 181 -13.48 10.57 4.77
C VAL A 181 -12.28 10.12 3.95
N LEU A 182 -12.01 8.81 3.92
CA LEU A 182 -10.94 8.23 3.13
C LEU A 182 -11.12 8.56 1.64
N MET A 183 -12.34 8.39 1.12
CA MET A 183 -12.69 8.70 -0.26
C MET A 183 -12.52 10.20 -0.55
N ALA A 184 -12.95 11.09 0.34
CA ALA A 184 -12.76 12.52 0.17
C ALA A 184 -11.28 12.92 0.06
N VAL A 185 -10.41 12.32 0.87
CA VAL A 185 -8.95 12.56 0.80
C VAL A 185 -8.38 12.05 -0.52
N ILE A 186 -8.72 10.82 -0.92
CA ILE A 186 -8.24 10.23 -2.18
C ILE A 186 -8.71 11.05 -3.38
N GLU A 187 -9.99 11.44 -3.41
CA GLU A 187 -10.56 12.28 -4.47
C GLU A 187 -9.89 13.65 -4.55
N PHE A 188 -9.62 14.27 -3.41
CA PHE A 188 -8.90 15.54 -3.36
C PHE A 188 -7.49 15.41 -3.98
N LEU A 189 -6.73 14.39 -3.58
CA LEU A 189 -5.41 14.12 -4.13
C LEU A 189 -5.47 13.77 -5.62
N TYR A 190 -6.46 13.00 -6.04
CA TYR A 190 -6.67 12.63 -7.43
C TYR A 190 -6.94 13.86 -8.30
N ARG A 191 -7.83 14.76 -7.87
CA ARG A 191 -8.13 16.02 -8.59
C ARG A 191 -6.95 16.98 -8.68
N LEU A 192 -5.98 16.89 -7.77
CA LEU A 192 -4.72 17.63 -7.90
C LEU A 192 -3.84 17.07 -9.02
N LEU A 193 -3.86 15.74 -9.23
CA LEU A 193 -3.00 15.03 -10.17
C LEU A 193 -3.57 14.86 -11.57
N VAL A 194 -4.89 14.80 -11.72
CA VAL A 194 -5.59 14.66 -13.02
C VAL A 194 -6.38 15.92 -13.28
#